data_AF-A0A1H9U1W1-F1
#
_entry.id   AF-A0A1H9U1W1-F1
#
_cell.length_a   1.000
_cell.length_b   1.000
_cell.length_c   1.000
_cell.angle_alpha   90.00
_cell.angle_beta   90.00
_cell.angle_gamma   90.00
#
_symmetry.space_group_name_H-M   'P 1'
#
loop_
_entity.id
_entity.type
_entity.pdbx_description
1 polymer ?
#
loop_
_entity_poly.entity_id
_entity_poly.type
_entity_poly.pdbx_seq_one_letter_code
_entity_poly.pdbx_strand_id
1 'polypeptide(L)'
;METGDKFASIEFVATSSAFRGKGVATAIMSYLLTLHEYDYYILEVADTNTNAVKLYEKLGFMEFKRVKQKFSKKAGINYRVYMKYEKEADRL
;
A
#
# COMPACT_ATOMS: atom_id res chain seq x y z
N MET A 1 5.83 -14.37 -3.99
CA MET A 1 5.95 -13.25 -3.04
C MET A 1 6.92 -13.72 -1.99
N GLU A 2 7.86 -12.88 -1.58
CA GLU A 2 8.75 -13.22 -0.46
C GLU A 2 7.90 -13.34 0.80
N THR A 3 8.15 -14.38 1.59
CA THR A 3 7.40 -14.71 2.80
C THR A 3 8.40 -15.04 3.91
N GLY A 4 8.22 -14.43 5.07
CA GLY A 4 9.03 -14.67 6.27
C GLY A 4 8.48 -13.86 7.45
N ASP A 5 8.98 -14.12 8.64
CA ASP A 5 8.44 -13.56 9.90
C ASP A 5 8.46 -12.02 9.97
N LYS A 6 9.26 -11.39 9.10
CA LYS A 6 9.40 -9.92 8.98
C LYS A 6 8.53 -9.28 7.89
N PHE A 7 7.71 -10.05 7.18
CA PHE A 7 6.86 -9.57 6.09
C PHE A 7 5.41 -9.41 6.54
N ALA A 8 4.82 -8.26 6.26
CA ALA A 8 3.39 -7.98 6.45
C ALA A 8 2.71 -7.68 5.10
N SER A 9 1.50 -8.21 4.93
CA SER A 9 0.61 -7.83 3.83
C SER A 9 -0.47 -6.89 4.35
N ILE A 10 -0.71 -5.79 3.63
CA ILE A 10 -1.80 -4.87 3.89
C ILE A 10 -2.90 -5.15 2.86
N GLU A 11 -3.92 -5.89 3.28
CA GLU A 11 -5.01 -6.33 2.40
C GLU A 11 -6.03 -5.21 2.14
N PHE A 12 -6.55 -4.59 3.20
CA PHE A 12 -7.58 -3.56 3.08
C PHE A 12 -7.39 -2.44 4.09
N VAL A 13 -7.46 -1.20 3.59
CA VAL A 13 -7.56 0.01 4.41
C VAL A 13 -8.76 0.80 3.91
N ALA A 14 -9.70 1.09 4.81
CA ALA A 14 -10.91 1.82 4.48
C ALA A 14 -11.09 3.00 5.43
N THR A 15 -11.57 4.11 4.89
CA THR A 15 -11.99 5.28 5.65
C THR A 15 -13.44 5.60 5.36
N SER A 16 -14.21 5.86 6.41
CA SER A 16 -15.59 6.34 6.28
C SER A 16 -15.63 7.61 5.43
N SER A 17 -16.67 7.76 4.61
CA SER A 17 -16.83 8.89 3.69
C SER A 17 -16.74 10.25 4.39
N ALA A 18 -17.30 10.35 5.61
CA ALA A 18 -17.27 11.57 6.43
C ALA A 18 -15.86 11.98 6.90
N PHE A 19 -14.87 11.08 6.77
CA PHE A 19 -13.50 11.26 7.24
C PHE A 19 -12.44 11.18 6.14
N ARG A 20 -12.85 11.06 4.86
CA ARG A 20 -11.93 11.12 3.72
C ARG A 20 -11.31 12.52 3.61
N GLY A 21 -10.07 12.59 3.12
CA GLY A 21 -9.33 13.85 2.98
C GLY A 21 -8.84 14.46 4.31
N LYS A 22 -9.11 13.82 5.46
CA LYS A 22 -8.70 14.29 6.79
C LYS A 22 -7.46 13.57 7.35
N GLY A 23 -6.70 12.88 6.50
CA GLY A 23 -5.48 12.17 6.91
C GLY A 23 -5.68 10.86 7.67
N VAL A 24 -6.91 10.35 7.82
CA VAL A 24 -7.17 9.10 8.59
C VAL A 24 -6.42 7.89 8.04
N ALA A 25 -6.44 7.69 6.72
CA ALA A 25 -5.68 6.59 6.10
C ALA A 25 -4.17 6.74 6.31
N THR A 26 -3.66 7.98 6.27
CA THR A 26 -2.26 8.28 6.58
C THR A 26 -1.92 7.89 8.00
N ALA A 27 -2.76 8.27 8.98
CA ALA A 27 -2.53 7.94 10.38
C ALA A 27 -2.50 6.43 10.63
N ILE A 28 -3.44 5.67 10.04
CA ILE A 28 -3.47 4.21 10.13
C ILE A 28 -2.18 3.62 9.55
N MET A 29 -1.83 4.00 8.33
CA MET A 29 -0.64 3.46 7.66
C MET A 29 0.65 3.83 8.38
N SER A 30 0.80 5.08 8.82
CA SER A 30 1.97 5.52 9.58
C SER A 30 2.14 4.72 10.86
N TYR A 31 1.04 4.45 11.59
CA TYR A 31 1.09 3.60 12.77
C TYR A 31 1.54 2.17 12.43
N LEU A 32 1.02 1.55 11.37
CA LEU A 32 1.45 0.23 10.94
C LEU A 32 2.97 0.21 10.69
N LEU A 33 3.52 1.22 9.99
CA LEU A 33 4.96 1.30 9.72
C LEU A 33 5.82 1.46 10.98
N THR A 34 5.26 1.87 12.12
CA THR A 34 5.99 1.92 13.40
C THR A 34 6.15 0.55 14.07
N LEU A 35 5.37 -0.47 13.68
CA LEU A 35 5.47 -1.82 14.25
C LEU A 35 6.87 -2.40 14.01
N HIS A 36 7.50 -2.91 15.07
CA HIS A 36 8.88 -3.43 15.05
C HIS A 36 8.95 -4.89 14.61
N GLU A 37 7.81 -5.57 14.57
CA GLU A 37 7.67 -6.96 14.15
C GLU A 37 8.00 -7.12 12.66
N TYR A 38 7.75 -6.10 11.85
CA TYR A 38 7.86 -6.17 10.40
C TYR A 38 8.81 -5.12 9.82
N ASP A 39 9.65 -5.58 8.90
CA ASP A 39 10.61 -4.77 8.16
C ASP A 39 10.11 -4.53 6.72
N TYR A 40 9.22 -5.38 6.22
CA TYR A 40 8.72 -5.36 4.85
C TYR A 40 7.18 -5.32 4.84
N TYR A 41 6.63 -4.37 4.10
CA TYR A 41 5.18 -4.26 3.88
C TYR A 41 4.87 -4.34 2.40
N ILE A 42 3.87 -5.13 2.03
CA ILE A 42 3.38 -5.23 0.65
C ILE A 42 1.89 -4.91 0.56
N LEU A 43 1.47 -4.34 -0.56
CA LEU A 43 0.07 -4.10 -0.86
C LEU A 43 -0.22 -4.19 -2.36
N GLU A 44 -1.47 -4.45 -2.69
CA GLU A 44 -2.03 -4.29 -4.03
C GLU A 44 -2.95 -3.06 -4.07
N VAL A 45 -2.85 -2.25 -5.12
CA VAL A 45 -3.72 -1.11 -5.36
C VAL A 45 -4.12 -1.04 -6.84
N ALA A 46 -5.38 -0.73 -7.11
CA ALA A 46 -5.84 -0.43 -8.47
C ALA A 46 -5.22 0.89 -8.96
N ASP A 47 -4.73 0.93 -10.19
CA ASP A 47 -4.14 2.15 -10.79
C ASP A 47 -5.12 3.33 -10.82
N THR A 48 -6.42 3.04 -10.91
CA THR A 48 -7.49 4.04 -10.89
C THR A 48 -7.73 4.65 -9.50
N ASN A 49 -7.23 4.02 -8.42
CA ASN A 49 -7.28 4.57 -7.07
C ASN A 49 -6.10 5.53 -6.83
N THR A 50 -6.08 6.61 -7.59
CA THR A 50 -4.97 7.59 -7.59
C THR A 50 -4.70 8.21 -6.22
N ASN A 51 -5.72 8.35 -5.36
CA ASN A 51 -5.55 8.84 -4.00
C ASN A 51 -4.75 7.86 -3.13
N ALA A 52 -5.01 6.56 -3.24
CA ALA A 52 -4.27 5.55 -2.49
C ALA A 52 -2.84 5.40 -3.00
N VAL A 53 -2.64 5.38 -4.34
CA VAL A 53 -1.31 5.35 -4.95
C VAL A 53 -0.43 6.49 -4.42
N LYS A 54 -0.92 7.74 -4.51
CA LYS A 54 -0.19 8.92 -4.00
C LYS A 54 0.07 8.86 -2.50
N LEU A 55 -0.86 8.33 -1.72
CA LEU A 55 -0.66 8.13 -0.29
C LEU A 55 0.50 7.18 -0.03
N TYR A 56 0.52 6.02 -0.70
CA TYR A 56 1.55 5.02 -0.50
C TYR A 56 2.92 5.51 -0.97
N GLU A 57 3.00 6.17 -2.14
CA GLU A 57 4.22 6.83 -2.63
C GLU A 57 4.76 7.84 -1.61
N LYS A 58 3.89 8.70 -1.05
CA LYS A 58 4.27 9.68 -0.01
C LYS A 58 4.80 9.01 1.27
N LEU A 59 4.31 7.82 1.59
CA LEU A 59 4.77 7.03 2.74
C LEU A 59 6.04 6.21 2.46
N GLY A 60 6.61 6.32 1.26
CA GLY A 60 7.85 5.63 0.88
C GLY A 60 7.64 4.24 0.27
N PHE A 61 6.39 3.85 -0.02
CA PHE A 61 6.18 2.64 -0.81
C PHE A 61 6.63 2.85 -2.26
N MET A 62 7.26 1.84 -2.82
CA MET A 62 7.71 1.81 -4.20
C MET A 62 6.97 0.72 -4.98
N GLU A 63 6.53 1.04 -6.20
CA GLU A 63 6.01 0.05 -7.14
C GLU A 63 7.12 -0.95 -7.51
N PHE A 64 6.82 -2.25 -7.40
CA PHE A 64 7.74 -3.31 -7.84
C PHE A 64 7.13 -4.24 -8.89
N LYS A 65 5.81 -4.18 -9.09
CA LYS A 65 5.12 -4.98 -10.11
C LYS A 65 3.84 -4.31 -10.56
N ARG A 66 3.56 -4.38 -11.86
CA ARG A 66 2.32 -3.90 -12.47
C ARG A 66 1.75 -4.95 -13.41
N VAL A 67 0.47 -5.30 -13.22
CA VAL A 67 -0.20 -6.35 -13.98
C VAL A 67 -1.43 -5.76 -14.65
N LYS A 68 -1.53 -5.94 -15.97
CA LYS A 68 -2.70 -5.50 -16.74
C LYS A 68 -3.93 -6.30 -16.32
N GLN A 69 -5.01 -5.61 -15.95
CA GLN A 69 -6.26 -6.23 -15.56
C GLN A 69 -7.02 -6.74 -16.80
N LYS A 70 -7.42 -8.01 -16.78
CA LYS A 70 -8.34 -8.55 -17.80
C LYS A 70 -9.71 -7.90 -17.65
N PHE A 71 -10.36 -7.62 -18.77
CA PHE A 71 -11.69 -6.97 -18.81
C PHE A 71 -11.74 -5.60 -18.10
N SER A 72 -10.66 -4.81 -18.22
CA SER A 72 -10.46 -3.54 -17.51
C SER A 72 -11.66 -2.59 -17.49
N LYS A 73 -12.35 -2.44 -18.63
CA LYS A 73 -13.55 -1.57 -18.73
C LYS A 73 -14.67 -1.98 -17.77
N LYS A 74 -14.91 -3.29 -17.56
CA LYS A 74 -15.96 -3.77 -16.64
C LYS A 74 -15.54 -3.65 -15.18
N ALA A 75 -14.25 -3.83 -14.91
CA ALA A 75 -13.70 -3.79 -13.55
C ALA A 75 -13.47 -2.36 -13.02
N GLY A 76 -13.39 -1.36 -13.90
CA GLY A 76 -13.00 0.00 -13.51
C GLY A 76 -11.53 0.11 -13.10
N ILE A 77 -10.70 -0.85 -13.51
CA ILE A 77 -9.28 -0.98 -13.15
C ILE A 77 -8.52 -1.32 -14.43
N ASN A 78 -7.47 -0.56 -14.76
CA ASN A 78 -6.63 -0.89 -15.93
C ASN A 78 -5.47 -1.79 -15.53
N TYR A 79 -4.88 -1.53 -14.37
CA TYR A 79 -3.75 -2.27 -13.83
C TYR A 79 -3.91 -2.51 -12.32
N ARG A 80 -3.43 -3.67 -11.88
CA ARG A 80 -3.10 -3.92 -10.49
C ARG A 80 -1.65 -3.52 -10.27
N VAL A 81 -1.43 -2.60 -9.35
CA VAL A 81 -0.12 -2.10 -8.96
C VAL A 81 0.22 -2.72 -7.62
N TYR A 82 1.39 -3.36 -7.54
CA TYR A 82 1.90 -3.94 -6.31
C TYR A 82 3.04 -3.06 -5.81
N MET A 83 2.92 -2.63 -4.57
CA MET A 83 3.87 -1.72 -3.94
C MET A 83 4.48 -2.37 -2.70
N LYS A 84 5.74 -2.03 -2.44
CA LYS A 84 6.48 -2.49 -1.27
C LYS A 84 7.05 -1.31 -0.49
N TYR A 85 7.08 -1.42 0.83
CA TYR A 85 7.85 -0.57 1.71
C TYR A 85 8.86 -1.46 2.44
N GLU A 86 10.10 -0.99 2.52
CA GLU A 86 11.17 -1.61 3.27
C GLU A 86 11.63 -0.59 4.31
N LYS A 87 11.55 -0.96 5.58
CA LYS A 87 12.10 -0.14 6.66
C LYS A 87 13.60 -0.10 6.45
N GLU A 88 14.19 1.09 6.40
CA GLU A 88 15.64 1.18 6.48
C GLU A 88 16.04 0.53 7.79
N ALA A 89 16.79 -0.57 7.72
CA ALA A 89 17.36 -1.18 8.91
C ALA A 89 18.06 -0.06 9.69
N ASP A 90 17.78 0.07 10.98
CA ASP A 90 18.56 0.90 11.89
C ASP A 90 20.03 0.46 11.76
N ARG A 91 20.76 1.06 10.82
CA ARG A 91 22.20 0.92 10.64
C ARG A 91 22.82 1.88 11.65
N LEU A 92 22.71 1.52 12.92
CA LEU A 92 23.45 2.12 14.03
C LEU A 92 24.15 1.00 14.80
#